data_AF-A0A0D8XJZ7-F1
#
_entry.id   AF-A0A0D8XJZ7-F1
#
_cell.length_a   1.000
_cell.length_b   1.000
_cell.length_c   1.000
_cell.angle_alpha   90.00
_cell.angle_beta   90.00
_cell.angle_gamma   90.00
#
_symmetry.space_group_name_H-M   'P 1'
#
loop_
_entity.id
_entity.type
_entity.pdbx_description
1 polymer ?
#
loop_
_entity_poly.entity_id
_entity_poly.type
_entity_poly.pdbx_seq_one_letter_code
_entity_poly.pdbx_strand_id
1 'polypeptide(L)'
;MNKTHSVDVLPTHHNVNLLIHAHLSRIQLSAELSKDTDVIVLKAIRLVQACVDVLSSNGWLSPAIHAMELSQMLTQAMYSNESYLKQLPHCNAGLLERAKQKKVESVFELLELDDDDRRDILRMEEIHLADVAKFCNNYPSIEVEHELEADSVTVGDTLLVNVTMERENHVNGLAPPVVAPLFPQKRKEEGWWLVVGDPSANALYSIKRLTINEKAKMQLDFVAQSAGRFEYKLYFICDSYLGADQEFDFSVRIEDQNRSRKRRRDDD
;
A
#
# COMPACT_ATOMS: atom_id res chain seq x y z
N MET A 1 23.70 52.16 -14.49
CA MET A 1 23.91 50.70 -14.54
C MET A 1 23.48 50.13 -13.21
N ASN A 2 22.26 49.60 -13.12
CA ASN A 2 21.84 48.71 -12.04
C ASN A 2 20.92 47.68 -12.71
N LYS A 3 21.53 46.59 -13.21
CA LYS A 3 20.78 45.39 -13.59
C LYS A 3 20.39 44.73 -12.27
N THR A 4 19.16 44.95 -11.83
CA THR A 4 18.51 44.04 -10.90
C THR A 4 18.53 42.67 -11.55
N HIS A 5 19.34 41.76 -11.02
CA HIS A 5 19.23 40.34 -11.34
C HIS A 5 17.84 39.90 -10.89
N SER A 6 16.92 39.74 -11.83
CA SER A 6 15.73 38.93 -11.60
C SER A 6 16.23 37.53 -11.27
N VAL A 7 16.21 37.17 -10.00
CA VAL A 7 16.33 35.77 -9.61
C VAL A 7 15.13 35.10 -10.27
N ASP A 8 15.37 34.27 -11.29
CA ASP A 8 14.32 33.46 -11.91
C ASP A 8 13.85 32.46 -10.84
N VAL A 9 12.86 32.87 -10.05
CA VAL A 9 12.23 32.02 -9.05
C VAL A 9 11.49 30.95 -9.83
N LEU A 10 11.96 29.69 -9.71
CA LEU A 10 11.29 28.55 -10.30
C LEU A 10 9.80 28.55 -9.90
N PRO A 11 8.89 28.16 -10.81
CA PRO A 11 7.46 28.10 -10.48
C PRO A 11 7.21 27.24 -9.24
N THR A 12 6.25 27.62 -8.40
CA THR A 12 5.98 26.96 -7.11
C THR A 12 5.86 25.44 -7.20
N HIS A 13 5.26 24.92 -8.27
CA HIS A 13 5.12 23.47 -8.48
C HIS A 13 6.46 22.75 -8.73
N HIS A 14 7.46 23.41 -9.33
CA HIS A 14 8.80 22.84 -9.48
C HIS A 14 9.48 22.69 -8.12
N ASN A 15 9.39 23.72 -7.27
CA ASN A 15 9.95 23.67 -5.92
C ASN A 15 9.28 22.58 -5.06
N VAL A 16 7.95 22.47 -5.14
CA VAL A 16 7.20 21.41 -4.45
C VAL A 16 7.67 20.03 -4.92
N ASN A 17 7.82 19.82 -6.22
CA ASN A 17 8.30 18.54 -6.76
C ASN A 17 9.71 18.19 -6.26
N LEU A 18 10.63 19.16 -6.27
CA LEU A 18 12.00 18.98 -5.76
C LEU A 18 12.00 18.64 -4.27
N LEU A 19 11.15 19.29 -3.46
CA LEU A 19 11.06 19.02 -2.03
C LEU A 19 10.46 17.64 -1.74
N ILE A 20 9.48 17.18 -2.52
CA ILE A 20 8.97 15.80 -2.42
C ILE A 20 10.07 14.80 -2.75
N HIS A 21 10.83 15.00 -3.83
CA HIS A 21 11.95 14.12 -4.16
C HIS A 21 13.05 14.15 -3.09
N ALA A 22 13.35 15.32 -2.52
CA ALA A 22 14.30 15.45 -1.41
C ALA A 22 13.84 14.67 -0.16
N HIS A 23 12.54 14.69 0.15
CA HIS A 23 11.92 13.90 1.21
C HIS A 23 12.09 12.39 0.96
N LEU A 24 11.69 11.91 -0.21
CA LEU A 24 11.80 10.48 -0.58
C LEU A 24 13.26 10.00 -0.60
N SER A 25 14.20 10.87 -0.96
CA SER A 25 15.64 10.60 -0.92
C SER A 25 16.29 10.82 0.45
N ARG A 26 15.54 11.30 1.46
CA ARG A 26 16.03 11.64 2.81
C ARG A 26 17.22 12.62 2.80
N ILE A 27 17.20 13.59 1.89
CA ILE A 27 18.25 14.61 1.77
C ILE A 27 18.12 15.60 2.94
N GLN A 28 19.24 15.90 3.61
CA GLN A 28 19.26 16.91 4.67
C GLN A 28 19.06 18.31 4.07
N LEU A 29 18.00 18.99 4.50
CA LEU A 29 17.65 20.35 4.06
C LEU A 29 17.93 21.39 5.15
N SER A 30 17.90 22.67 4.79
CA SER A 30 17.89 23.77 5.77
C SER A 30 16.58 23.75 6.56
N ALA A 31 16.59 24.32 7.77
CA ALA A 31 15.43 24.31 8.65
C ALA A 31 14.17 24.95 8.04
N GLU A 32 14.32 25.95 7.18
CA GLU A 32 13.21 26.58 6.45
C GLU A 32 12.61 25.62 5.43
N LEU A 33 13.44 24.98 4.60
CA LEU A 33 12.99 24.03 3.58
C LEU A 33 12.43 22.73 4.19
N SER A 34 12.94 22.30 5.34
CA SER A 34 12.37 21.17 6.09
C SER A 34 10.94 21.48 6.55
N LYS A 35 10.68 22.68 7.09
CA LYS A 35 9.31 23.10 7.46
C LYS A 35 8.39 23.17 6.25
N ASP A 36 8.88 23.65 5.12
CA ASP A 36 8.09 23.68 3.88
C ASP A 36 7.77 22.26 3.40
N THR A 37 8.75 21.36 3.43
CA THR A 37 8.58 19.94 3.13
C THR A 37 7.51 19.30 4.01
N ASP A 38 7.53 19.58 5.31
CA ASP A 38 6.53 19.04 6.24
C ASP A 38 5.09 19.41 5.84
N VAL A 39 4.89 20.69 5.50
CA VAL A 39 3.57 21.18 5.05
C VAL A 39 3.17 20.54 3.71
N ILE A 40 4.13 20.37 2.81
CA ILE A 40 3.91 19.75 1.50
C ILE A 40 3.50 18.28 1.66
N VAL A 41 4.24 17.48 2.42
CA VAL A 41 3.99 16.04 2.61
C VAL A 41 2.61 15.80 3.21
N LEU A 42 2.20 16.57 4.22
CA LEU A 42 0.88 16.45 4.84
C LEU A 42 -0.27 16.76 3.85
N LYS A 43 -0.07 17.72 2.96
CA LYS A 43 -1.05 18.04 1.90
C LYS A 43 -1.03 16.99 0.79
N ALA A 44 0.15 16.49 0.43
CA ALA A 44 0.35 15.50 -0.62
C ALA A 44 -0.41 14.21 -0.31
N ILE A 45 -0.40 13.70 0.93
CA ILE A 45 -1.16 12.50 1.31
C ILE A 45 -2.65 12.62 0.96
N ARG A 46 -3.27 13.78 1.24
CA ARG A 46 -4.70 14.00 0.93
C ARG A 46 -4.95 14.09 -0.58
N LEU A 47 -4.02 14.69 -1.32
CA LEU A 47 -4.10 14.78 -2.78
C LEU A 47 -3.93 13.41 -3.44
N VAL A 48 -3.00 12.60 -2.94
CA VAL A 48 -2.78 11.22 -3.40
C VAL A 48 -4.04 10.37 -3.18
N GLN A 49 -4.68 10.49 -2.02
CA GLN A 49 -5.97 9.81 -1.77
C GLN A 49 -7.05 10.25 -2.76
N ALA A 50 -7.16 11.55 -3.06
CA ALA A 50 -8.07 12.03 -4.10
C ALA A 50 -7.70 11.53 -5.50
N CYS A 51 -6.41 11.38 -5.81
CA CYS A 51 -5.96 10.75 -7.05
C CYS A 51 -6.40 9.29 -7.11
N VAL A 52 -6.25 8.51 -6.03
CA VAL A 52 -6.76 7.13 -5.96
C VAL A 52 -8.25 7.09 -6.29
N ASP A 53 -9.06 7.96 -5.66
CA ASP A 53 -10.52 8.01 -5.88
C ASP A 53 -10.87 8.34 -7.34
N VAL A 54 -10.15 9.26 -7.97
CA VAL A 54 -10.35 9.62 -9.39
C VAL A 54 -9.96 8.47 -10.31
N LEU A 55 -8.80 7.86 -10.10
CA LEU A 55 -8.28 6.78 -10.94
C LEU A 55 -9.15 5.53 -10.83
N SER A 56 -9.60 5.20 -9.62
CA SER A 56 -10.52 4.07 -9.40
C SER A 56 -11.90 4.33 -9.98
N SER A 57 -12.43 5.55 -9.92
CA SER A 57 -13.70 5.91 -10.55
C SER A 57 -13.65 5.79 -12.09
N ASN A 58 -12.47 5.97 -12.68
CA ASN A 58 -12.25 5.73 -14.11
C ASN A 58 -11.97 4.26 -14.45
N GLY A 59 -11.89 3.37 -13.45
CA GLY A 59 -11.60 1.96 -13.64
C GLY A 59 -10.16 1.66 -14.06
N TRP A 60 -9.21 2.55 -13.78
CA TRP A 60 -7.80 2.35 -14.15
C TRP A 60 -7.01 1.69 -13.02
N LEU A 61 -6.66 0.41 -13.20
CA LEU A 61 -6.03 -0.38 -12.15
C LEU A 61 -4.61 0.09 -11.83
N SER A 62 -3.69 -0.06 -12.77
CA SER A 62 -2.26 0.22 -12.53
C SER A 62 -2.01 1.64 -12.02
N PRO A 63 -2.59 2.71 -12.59
CA PRO A 63 -2.44 4.06 -12.02
C PRO A 63 -2.95 4.18 -10.59
N ALA A 64 -4.08 3.55 -10.26
CA ALA A 64 -4.63 3.60 -8.90
C ALA A 64 -3.70 2.90 -7.89
N ILE A 65 -3.15 1.73 -8.25
CA ILE A 65 -2.18 0.99 -7.42
C ILE A 65 -0.92 1.83 -7.20
N HIS A 66 -0.33 2.41 -8.26
CA HIS A 66 0.83 3.30 -8.13
C HIS A 66 0.54 4.55 -7.27
N ALA A 67 -0.69 5.07 -7.29
CA ALA A 67 -1.07 6.16 -6.40
C ALA A 67 -1.15 5.69 -4.94
N MET A 68 -1.60 4.47 -4.67
CA MET A 68 -1.57 3.88 -3.31
C MET A 68 -0.12 3.69 -2.83
N GLU A 69 0.77 3.16 -3.67
CA GLU A 69 2.20 3.04 -3.39
C GLU A 69 2.83 4.41 -3.06
N LEU A 70 2.46 5.46 -3.80
CA LEU A 70 2.93 6.82 -3.53
C LEU A 70 2.54 7.30 -2.11
N SER A 71 1.39 6.88 -1.58
CA SER A 71 1.00 7.16 -0.19
C SER A 71 1.98 6.52 0.81
N GLN A 72 2.37 5.27 0.57
CA GLN A 72 3.34 4.55 1.39
C GLN A 72 4.72 5.22 1.31
N MET A 73 5.17 5.54 0.08
CA MET A 73 6.44 6.23 -0.18
C MET A 73 6.54 7.56 0.58
N LEU A 74 5.48 8.38 0.54
CA LEU A 74 5.42 9.65 1.25
C LEU A 74 5.43 9.45 2.77
N THR A 75 4.76 8.40 3.27
CA THR A 75 4.71 8.08 4.70
C THR A 75 6.08 7.63 5.23
N GLN A 76 6.77 6.75 4.50
CA GLN A 76 8.04 6.14 4.94
C GLN A 76 9.29 6.85 4.42
N ALA A 77 9.10 7.93 3.63
CA ALA A 77 10.16 8.73 3.04
C ALA A 77 11.18 7.85 2.27
N MET A 78 10.69 7.10 1.29
CA MET A 78 11.50 6.22 0.44
C MET A 78 10.81 5.92 -0.89
N TYR A 79 11.57 5.44 -1.88
CA TYR A 79 11.01 4.96 -3.15
C TYR A 79 10.65 3.48 -3.07
N SER A 80 9.66 3.07 -3.89
CA SER A 80 9.19 1.67 -3.96
C SER A 80 10.22 0.69 -4.52
N ASN A 81 11.23 1.16 -5.25
CA ASN A 81 12.31 0.34 -5.80
C ASN A 81 13.52 0.18 -4.86
N GLU A 82 13.43 0.70 -3.64
CA GLU A 82 14.45 0.54 -2.60
C GLU A 82 14.09 -0.63 -1.67
N SER A 83 15.06 -1.13 -0.89
CA SER A 83 14.79 -2.20 0.07
C SER A 83 13.75 -1.76 1.11
N TYR A 84 12.74 -2.61 1.37
CA TYR A 84 11.71 -2.36 2.39
C TYR A 84 12.28 -2.19 3.80
N LEU A 85 13.50 -2.68 4.06
CA LEU A 85 14.22 -2.47 5.32
C LEU A 85 14.67 -1.02 5.53
N LYS A 86 14.63 -0.17 4.50
CA LYS A 86 14.90 1.27 4.63
C LYS A 86 13.87 1.97 5.52
N GLN A 87 12.68 1.37 5.72
CA GLN A 87 11.64 1.85 6.64
C GLN A 87 12.07 1.78 8.11
N LEU A 88 13.01 0.89 8.46
CA LEU A 88 13.45 0.71 9.84
C LEU A 88 14.05 2.01 10.41
N PRO A 89 13.76 2.35 11.67
CA PRO A 89 14.46 3.41 12.38
C PRO A 89 15.98 3.17 12.36
N HIS A 90 16.75 4.27 12.30
CA HIS A 90 18.22 4.25 12.33
C HIS A 90 18.88 3.43 11.20
N CYS A 91 18.13 3.12 10.13
CA CYS A 91 18.64 2.37 9.00
C CYS A 91 19.74 3.14 8.27
N ASN A 92 20.87 2.47 8.04
CA ASN A 92 22.02 3.01 7.32
C ASN A 92 22.38 2.10 6.13
N ALA A 93 23.21 2.62 5.21
CA ALA A 93 23.61 1.88 4.01
C ALA A 93 24.27 0.52 4.34
N GLY A 94 25.09 0.47 5.39
CA GLY A 94 25.74 -0.77 5.81
C GLY A 94 24.77 -1.85 6.27
N LEU A 95 23.66 -1.49 6.93
CA LEU A 95 22.59 -2.42 7.29
C LEU A 95 21.96 -3.02 6.03
N LEU A 96 21.60 -2.18 5.06
CA LEU A 96 21.00 -2.62 3.79
C LEU A 96 21.93 -3.54 3.00
N GLU A 97 23.24 -3.25 2.97
CA GLU A 97 24.24 -4.11 2.34
C GLU A 97 24.32 -5.49 3.01
N ARG A 98 24.35 -5.54 4.34
CA ARG A 98 24.38 -6.81 5.10
C ARG A 98 23.10 -7.61 4.90
N ALA A 99 21.94 -6.96 4.95
CA ALA A 99 20.65 -7.60 4.67
C ALA A 99 20.62 -8.20 3.25
N LYS A 100 21.08 -7.44 2.25
CA LYS A 100 21.21 -7.93 0.87
C LYS A 100 22.15 -9.14 0.76
N GLN A 101 23.29 -9.14 1.46
CA GLN A 101 24.21 -10.28 1.48
C GLN A 101 23.58 -11.55 2.07
N LYS A 102 22.71 -11.38 3.09
CA LYS A 102 21.95 -12.48 3.70
C LYS A 102 20.62 -12.78 2.98
N LYS A 103 20.33 -12.11 1.86
CA LYS A 103 19.09 -12.24 1.08
C LYS A 103 17.82 -11.97 1.90
N VAL A 104 17.89 -10.96 2.76
CA VAL A 104 16.76 -10.47 3.54
C VAL A 104 16.18 -9.25 2.82
N GLU A 105 15.01 -9.43 2.22
CA GLU A 105 14.36 -8.44 1.35
C GLU A 105 13.12 -7.81 2.01
N SER A 106 12.51 -8.48 3.00
CA SER A 106 11.29 -8.03 3.67
C SER A 106 11.45 -7.86 5.19
N VAL A 107 10.53 -7.12 5.80
CA VAL A 107 10.46 -6.97 7.28
C VAL A 107 10.06 -8.30 7.94
N PHE A 108 9.23 -9.11 7.28
CA PHE A 108 8.85 -10.44 7.75
C PHE A 108 10.06 -11.38 7.81
N GLU A 109 10.87 -11.44 6.75
CA GLU A 109 12.11 -12.23 6.76
C GLU A 109 13.06 -11.81 7.88
N LEU A 110 13.21 -10.50 8.13
CA LEU A 110 14.02 -10.00 9.24
C LEU A 110 13.51 -10.49 10.61
N LEU A 111 12.19 -10.62 10.77
CA LEU A 111 11.56 -11.10 12.00
C LEU A 111 11.74 -12.60 12.21
N GLU A 112 11.85 -13.37 11.12
CA GLU A 112 12.04 -14.83 11.13
C GLU A 112 13.49 -15.25 11.34
N LEU A 113 14.46 -14.34 11.19
CA LEU A 113 15.88 -14.64 11.41
C LEU A 113 16.18 -15.02 12.86
N ASP A 114 17.14 -15.92 12.98
CA ASP A 114 17.84 -16.23 14.23
C ASP A 114 18.45 -14.97 14.86
N ASP A 115 18.54 -14.96 16.20
CA ASP A 115 19.05 -13.83 16.97
C ASP A 115 20.46 -13.37 16.53
N ASP A 116 21.34 -14.33 16.24
CA ASP A 116 22.71 -14.04 15.82
C ASP A 116 22.74 -13.37 14.44
N ASP A 117 21.94 -13.87 13.50
CA ASP A 117 21.86 -13.33 12.14
C ASP A 117 21.25 -11.94 12.13
N ARG A 118 20.18 -11.74 12.92
CA ARG A 118 19.52 -10.46 13.10
C ARG A 118 20.45 -9.42 13.75
N ARG A 119 21.20 -9.79 14.79
CA ARG A 119 22.19 -8.90 15.42
C ARG A 119 23.31 -8.50 14.46
N ASP A 120 23.78 -9.44 13.64
CA ASP A 120 24.82 -9.17 12.65
C ASP A 120 24.33 -8.25 11.51
N ILE A 121 23.06 -8.32 11.12
CA ILE A 121 22.47 -7.35 10.18
C ILE A 121 22.31 -5.99 10.84
N LEU A 122 21.69 -5.91 12.01
CA LEU A 122 21.33 -4.63 12.62
C LEU A 122 22.57 -3.84 13.09
N ARG A 123 23.47 -4.48 13.86
CA ARG A 123 24.67 -3.84 14.48
C ARG A 123 24.36 -2.47 15.08
N MET A 124 23.32 -2.40 15.91
CA MET A 124 22.87 -1.18 16.56
C MET A 124 23.09 -1.24 18.08
N GLU A 125 23.16 -0.07 18.72
CA GLU A 125 23.10 0.05 20.17
C GLU A 125 21.71 -0.34 20.70
N GLU A 126 21.63 -0.77 21.96
CA GLU A 126 20.37 -1.23 22.59
C GLU A 126 19.24 -0.19 22.50
N ILE A 127 19.56 1.10 22.62
CA ILE A 127 18.58 2.17 22.50
C ILE A 127 17.93 2.24 21.11
N HIS A 128 18.71 2.01 20.05
CA HIS A 128 18.22 1.99 18.68
C HIS A 128 17.48 0.67 18.36
N LEU A 129 17.91 -0.44 18.97
CA LEU A 129 17.22 -1.72 18.84
C LEU A 129 15.79 -1.67 19.39
N ALA A 130 15.54 -0.89 20.45
CA ALA A 130 14.21 -0.69 20.99
C ALA A 130 13.27 0.01 19.97
N ASP A 131 13.77 1.00 19.23
CA ASP A 131 13.00 1.66 18.17
C ASP A 131 12.69 0.72 17.01
N VAL A 132 13.66 -0.11 16.60
CA VAL A 132 13.47 -1.14 15.58
C VAL A 132 12.45 -2.19 16.03
N ALA A 133 12.56 -2.68 17.27
CA ALA A 133 11.60 -3.63 17.83
C ALA A 133 10.18 -3.04 17.85
N LYS A 134 10.04 -1.76 18.21
CA LYS A 134 8.75 -1.05 18.14
C LYS A 134 8.22 -0.98 16.71
N PHE A 135 9.07 -0.68 15.72
CA PHE A 135 8.67 -0.69 14.32
C PHE A 135 8.16 -2.08 13.92
N CYS A 136 8.91 -3.14 14.19
CA CYS A 136 8.53 -4.49 13.81
C CYS A 136 7.25 -4.98 14.51
N ASN A 137 7.06 -4.67 15.79
CA ASN A 137 5.83 -5.00 16.53
C ASN A 137 4.61 -4.27 15.95
N ASN A 138 4.79 -3.04 15.45
CA ASN A 138 3.72 -2.24 14.87
C ASN A 138 3.56 -2.46 13.35
N TYR A 139 4.48 -3.16 12.71
CA TYR A 139 4.41 -3.49 11.29
C TYR A 139 3.22 -4.42 11.04
N PRO A 140 2.42 -4.25 9.97
CA PRO A 140 1.14 -4.92 9.89
C PRO A 140 1.27 -6.44 9.80
N SER A 141 0.61 -7.17 10.71
CA SER A 141 0.36 -8.61 10.58
C SER A 141 -1.15 -8.81 10.51
N ILE A 142 -1.65 -9.03 9.30
CA ILE A 142 -3.09 -9.18 9.03
C ILE A 142 -3.27 -10.39 8.12
N GLU A 143 -4.01 -11.37 8.61
CA GLU A 143 -4.48 -12.51 7.82
C GLU A 143 -5.70 -12.08 7.01
N VAL A 144 -5.72 -12.43 5.72
CA VAL A 144 -6.80 -12.10 4.78
C VAL A 144 -7.35 -13.37 4.17
N GLU A 145 -8.63 -13.61 4.42
CA GLU A 145 -9.41 -14.68 3.80
C GLU A 145 -10.40 -14.06 2.80
N HIS A 146 -10.59 -14.70 1.65
CA HIS A 146 -11.58 -14.27 0.67
C HIS A 146 -12.40 -15.44 0.14
N GLU A 147 -13.67 -15.19 -0.15
CA GLU A 147 -14.60 -16.16 -0.71
C GLU A 147 -15.52 -15.48 -1.74
N LEU A 148 -15.85 -16.22 -2.80
CA LEU A 148 -16.88 -15.82 -3.76
C LEU A 148 -18.22 -16.35 -3.29
N GLU A 149 -19.27 -15.53 -3.38
CA GLU A 149 -20.62 -16.01 -3.04
C GLU A 149 -21.14 -17.06 -4.05
N ALA A 150 -20.66 -17.01 -5.29
CA ALA A 150 -20.99 -17.98 -6.33
C ALA A 150 -19.79 -18.24 -7.26
N ASP A 151 -19.52 -19.51 -7.55
CA ASP A 151 -18.44 -19.94 -8.47
C ASP A 151 -18.73 -19.63 -9.94
N SER A 152 -20.02 -19.46 -10.28
CA SER A 152 -20.47 -19.11 -11.62
C SER A 152 -21.60 -18.10 -11.56
N VAL A 153 -21.51 -17.08 -12.40
CA VAL A 153 -22.52 -16.03 -12.56
C VAL A 153 -22.91 -15.87 -14.01
N THR A 154 -24.03 -15.23 -14.29
CA THR A 154 -24.45 -14.90 -15.66
C THR A 154 -24.00 -13.48 -16.01
N VAL A 155 -23.86 -13.19 -17.30
CA VAL A 155 -23.69 -11.79 -17.76
C VAL A 155 -24.84 -10.92 -17.23
N GLY A 156 -24.47 -9.78 -16.62
CA GLY A 156 -25.36 -8.84 -15.97
C GLY A 156 -25.58 -9.08 -14.47
N ASP A 157 -25.16 -10.23 -13.94
CA ASP A 157 -25.23 -10.50 -12.51
C ASP A 157 -24.11 -9.77 -11.76
N THR A 158 -24.35 -9.47 -10.48
CA THR A 158 -23.35 -8.88 -9.59
C THR A 158 -22.50 -10.00 -8.97
N LEU A 159 -21.19 -9.91 -9.13
CA LEU A 159 -20.21 -10.71 -8.43
C LEU A 159 -19.97 -10.12 -7.04
N LEU A 160 -19.96 -10.99 -6.03
CA LEU A 160 -19.77 -10.64 -4.63
C LEU A 160 -18.54 -11.38 -4.10
N VAL A 161 -17.54 -10.61 -3.67
CA VAL A 161 -16.30 -11.09 -3.06
C VAL A 161 -16.33 -10.70 -1.59
N ASN A 162 -16.54 -11.68 -0.70
CA ASN A 162 -16.46 -11.44 0.74
C ASN A 162 -15.00 -11.58 1.18
N VAL A 163 -14.54 -10.62 1.97
CA VAL A 163 -13.18 -10.59 2.51
C VAL A 163 -13.26 -10.44 4.02
N THR A 164 -12.60 -11.35 4.74
CA THR A 164 -12.41 -11.29 6.19
C THR A 164 -10.95 -10.99 6.47
N MET A 165 -10.70 -10.02 7.35
CA MET A 165 -9.35 -9.65 7.76
C MET A 165 -9.23 -9.72 9.27
N GLU A 166 -8.17 -10.34 9.77
CA GLU A 166 -7.89 -10.52 11.20
C GLU A 166 -6.46 -10.08 11.51
N ARG A 167 -6.31 -9.14 12.43
CA ARG A 167 -5.01 -8.59 12.84
C ARG A 167 -4.46 -9.38 14.01
N GLU A 168 -3.23 -9.87 13.87
CA GLU A 168 -2.53 -10.58 14.93
C GLU A 168 -1.81 -9.63 15.91
N ASN A 169 -1.31 -8.50 15.43
CA ASN A 169 -0.49 -7.56 16.22
C ASN A 169 -1.27 -6.39 16.84
N HIS A 170 -2.55 -6.59 17.18
CA HIS A 170 -3.35 -5.54 17.81
C HIS A 170 -2.88 -5.25 19.25
N VAL A 171 -3.04 -4.01 19.71
CA VAL A 171 -2.78 -3.63 21.11
C VAL A 171 -4.10 -3.26 21.77
N ASN A 172 -4.57 -4.11 22.69
CA ASN A 172 -5.87 -3.95 23.37
C ASN A 172 -7.06 -3.79 22.40
N GLY A 173 -7.10 -4.61 21.35
CA GLY A 173 -8.16 -4.58 20.33
C GLY A 173 -8.11 -3.38 19.38
N LEU A 174 -6.99 -2.64 19.34
CA LEU A 174 -6.77 -1.50 18.44
C LEU A 174 -5.54 -1.73 17.56
N ALA A 175 -5.57 -1.19 16.35
CA ALA A 175 -4.38 -1.14 15.51
C ALA A 175 -3.30 -0.29 16.20
N PRO A 176 -2.03 -0.75 16.22
CA PRO A 176 -0.95 0.10 16.69
C PRO A 176 -0.78 1.30 15.74
N PRO A 177 -0.33 2.47 16.25
CA PRO A 177 -0.08 3.62 15.40
C PRO A 177 1.10 3.36 14.44
N VAL A 178 1.04 4.01 13.27
CA VAL A 178 2.09 3.91 12.25
C VAL A 178 3.41 4.43 12.80
N VAL A 179 4.47 3.65 12.64
CA VAL A 179 5.85 4.05 12.97
C VAL A 179 6.49 4.62 11.71
N ALA A 180 6.48 5.94 11.61
CA ALA A 180 7.05 6.69 10.49
C ALA A 180 7.80 7.93 11.02
N PRO A 181 9.07 7.78 11.46
CA PRO A 181 9.80 8.85 12.15
C PRO A 181 10.09 10.08 11.29
N LEU A 182 10.07 9.91 9.96
CA LEU A 182 10.28 10.98 8.99
C LEU A 182 8.96 11.60 8.50
N PHE A 183 7.81 11.11 8.97
CA PHE A 183 6.53 11.68 8.63
C PHE A 183 6.21 12.89 9.55
N PRO A 184 5.77 14.04 9.02
CA PRO A 184 5.63 15.27 9.83
C PRO A 184 4.56 15.21 10.92
N GLN A 185 3.59 14.30 10.81
CA GLN A 185 2.54 14.14 11.79
C GLN A 185 2.97 13.17 12.89
N LYS A 186 2.89 13.62 14.15
CA LYS A 186 3.26 12.81 15.32
C LYS A 186 2.49 11.49 15.47
N ARG A 187 1.27 11.45 14.96
CA ARG A 187 0.39 10.28 15.03
C ARG A 187 -0.34 10.15 13.72
N LYS A 188 -0.11 9.02 13.05
CA LYS A 188 -0.83 8.59 11.86
C LYS A 188 -1.45 7.23 12.16
N GLU A 189 -2.72 7.11 11.81
CA GLU A 189 -3.43 5.84 11.82
C GLU A 189 -3.23 5.17 10.47
N GLU A 190 -3.18 3.85 10.51
CA GLU A 190 -3.06 3.00 9.34
C GLU A 190 -4.41 2.89 8.61
N GLY A 191 -4.38 3.02 7.29
CA GLY A 191 -5.53 2.76 6.42
C GLY A 191 -5.20 1.71 5.36
N TRP A 192 -6.24 1.08 4.84
CA TRP A 192 -6.15 0.04 3.82
C TRP A 192 -7.08 0.32 2.65
N TRP A 193 -6.68 -0.18 1.48
CA TRP A 193 -7.55 -0.37 0.33
C TRP A 193 -7.71 -1.86 0.04
N LEU A 194 -8.95 -2.27 -0.18
CA LEU A 194 -9.28 -3.52 -0.87
C LEU A 194 -9.66 -3.16 -2.30
N VAL A 195 -9.05 -3.83 -3.28
CA VAL A 195 -9.25 -3.55 -4.70
C VAL A 195 -9.47 -4.87 -5.43
N VAL A 196 -10.50 -4.94 -6.27
CA VAL A 196 -10.67 -6.04 -7.22
C VAL A 196 -10.40 -5.49 -8.62
N GLY A 197 -9.52 -6.15 -9.36
CA GLY A 197 -9.16 -5.77 -10.72
C GLY A 197 -8.78 -6.94 -11.62
N ASP A 198 -8.72 -6.67 -12.92
CA ASP A 198 -8.11 -7.55 -13.94
C ASP A 198 -6.77 -6.93 -14.37
N PRO A 199 -5.63 -7.54 -13.99
CA PRO A 199 -4.31 -7.07 -14.40
C PRO A 199 -4.09 -7.10 -15.91
N SER A 200 -4.68 -8.06 -16.62
CA SER A 200 -4.51 -8.23 -18.07
C SER A 200 -5.22 -7.15 -18.87
N ALA A 201 -6.40 -6.74 -18.41
CA ALA A 201 -7.17 -5.63 -18.99
C ALA A 201 -6.77 -4.25 -18.40
N ASN A 202 -5.93 -4.23 -17.37
CA ASN A 202 -5.62 -3.03 -16.57
C ASN A 202 -6.88 -2.34 -16.05
N ALA A 203 -7.90 -3.13 -15.67
CA ALA A 203 -9.22 -2.66 -15.30
C ALA A 203 -9.46 -2.83 -13.79
N LEU A 204 -9.91 -1.77 -13.13
CA LEU A 204 -10.33 -1.78 -11.73
C LEU A 204 -11.85 -1.90 -11.69
N TYR A 205 -12.37 -2.89 -10.96
CA TYR A 205 -13.80 -3.17 -10.88
C TYR A 205 -14.45 -2.69 -9.59
N SER A 206 -13.75 -2.86 -8.46
CA SER A 206 -14.28 -2.51 -7.15
C SER A 206 -13.16 -2.04 -6.24
N ILE A 207 -13.45 -1.07 -5.37
CA ILE A 207 -12.51 -0.56 -4.38
C ILE A 207 -13.26 -0.20 -3.09
N LYS A 208 -12.69 -0.54 -1.93
CA LYS A 208 -13.16 -0.08 -0.62
C LYS A 208 -12.00 0.34 0.24
N ARG A 209 -12.19 1.44 0.99
CA ARG A 209 -11.22 1.93 1.97
C ARG A 209 -11.69 1.59 3.38
N LEU A 210 -10.78 1.16 4.24
CA LEU A 210 -11.10 0.71 5.59
C LEU A 210 -9.92 0.89 6.56
N THR A 211 -10.24 0.78 7.84
CA THR A 211 -9.29 0.68 8.96
C THR A 211 -9.55 -0.63 9.68
N ILE A 212 -8.51 -1.34 10.10
CA ILE A 212 -8.64 -2.68 10.70
C ILE A 212 -8.00 -2.64 12.08
N ASN A 213 -8.84 -2.69 13.13
CA ASN A 213 -8.37 -2.72 14.51
C ASN A 213 -7.97 -4.13 14.94
N GLU A 214 -8.96 -5.01 15.12
CA GLU A 214 -8.76 -6.42 15.47
C GLU A 214 -9.29 -7.32 14.35
N LYS A 215 -10.55 -7.15 13.98
CA LYS A 215 -11.17 -7.89 12.88
C LYS A 215 -12.03 -6.96 12.04
N ALA A 216 -12.08 -7.23 10.74
CA ALA A 216 -12.98 -6.54 9.82
C ALA A 216 -13.53 -7.53 8.79
N LYS A 217 -14.74 -7.25 8.31
CA LYS A 217 -15.35 -7.94 7.18
C LYS A 217 -15.80 -6.92 6.16
N MET A 218 -15.55 -7.20 4.90
CA MET A 218 -15.94 -6.33 3.80
C MET A 218 -16.39 -7.15 2.61
N GLN A 219 -17.45 -6.73 1.93
CA GLN A 219 -17.87 -7.32 0.67
C GLN A 219 -17.53 -6.35 -0.45
N LEU A 220 -16.84 -6.78 -1.49
CA LEU A 220 -16.66 -6.03 -2.73
C LEU A 220 -17.60 -6.59 -3.79
N ASP A 221 -18.16 -5.70 -4.59
CA ASP A 221 -19.13 -6.04 -5.63
C ASP A 221 -18.81 -5.37 -6.96
N PHE A 222 -19.11 -6.07 -8.06
CA PHE A 222 -19.01 -5.55 -9.44
C PHE A 222 -19.86 -6.38 -10.41
N VAL A 223 -20.20 -5.81 -11.57
CA VAL A 223 -21.11 -6.45 -12.54
C VAL A 223 -20.33 -7.24 -13.59
N ALA A 224 -20.77 -8.48 -13.85
CA ALA A 224 -20.27 -9.34 -14.90
C ALA A 224 -20.63 -8.80 -16.31
N GLN A 225 -19.64 -8.28 -17.05
CA GLN A 225 -19.91 -7.59 -18.33
C GLN A 225 -19.94 -8.51 -19.56
N SER A 226 -19.19 -9.61 -19.55
CA SER A 226 -19.10 -10.50 -20.70
C SER A 226 -18.90 -11.95 -20.27
N ALA A 227 -19.37 -12.88 -21.11
CA ALA A 227 -19.27 -14.31 -20.84
C ALA A 227 -17.85 -14.80 -21.12
N GLY A 228 -17.34 -15.70 -20.29
CA GLY A 228 -15.97 -16.19 -20.38
C GLY A 228 -15.46 -16.73 -19.06
N ARG A 229 -14.18 -17.11 -19.04
CA ARG A 229 -13.43 -17.36 -17.82
C ARG A 229 -12.51 -16.17 -17.60
N PHE A 230 -12.62 -15.55 -16.44
CA PHE A 230 -11.83 -14.39 -16.06
C PHE A 230 -10.96 -14.74 -14.86
N GLU A 231 -9.72 -14.26 -14.90
CA GLU A 231 -8.77 -14.37 -13.80
C GLU A 231 -8.65 -12.96 -13.21
N TYR A 232 -9.23 -12.76 -12.04
CA TYR A 232 -9.21 -11.51 -11.31
C TYR A 232 -8.21 -11.59 -10.17
N LYS A 233 -7.88 -10.42 -9.63
CA LYS A 233 -6.99 -10.30 -8.47
C LYS A 233 -7.63 -9.40 -7.43
N LEU A 234 -7.58 -9.86 -6.18
CA LEU A 234 -7.88 -9.06 -4.99
C LEU A 234 -6.56 -8.50 -4.46
N TYR A 235 -6.46 -7.19 -4.37
CA TYR A 235 -5.34 -6.49 -3.75
C TYR A 235 -5.77 -5.96 -2.38
N PHE A 236 -4.92 -6.16 -1.39
CA PHE A 236 -5.04 -5.60 -0.06
C PHE A 236 -3.81 -4.74 0.22
N ILE A 237 -3.99 -3.42 0.19
CA ILE A 237 -2.88 -2.45 0.10
C ILE A 237 -2.90 -1.49 1.28
N CYS A 238 -1.76 -1.36 1.96
CA CYS A 238 -1.56 -0.44 3.07
C CYS A 238 -1.37 0.99 2.55
N ASP A 239 -1.83 2.01 3.27
CA ASP A 239 -1.55 3.41 2.92
C ASP A 239 -0.24 3.96 3.52
N SER A 240 0.43 3.16 4.36
CA SER A 240 1.45 3.62 5.31
C SER A 240 2.76 2.85 5.28
N TYR A 241 2.76 1.56 4.98
CA TYR A 241 3.95 0.71 4.98
C TYR A 241 4.14 0.08 3.61
N LEU A 242 5.39 -0.03 3.16
CA LEU A 242 5.75 -0.74 1.94
C LEU A 242 6.07 -2.20 2.26
N GLY A 243 5.66 -3.12 1.40
CA GLY A 243 5.93 -4.56 1.57
C GLY A 243 5.01 -5.27 2.57
N ALA A 244 3.89 -4.63 2.94
CA ALA A 244 2.81 -5.23 3.73
C ALA A 244 1.58 -5.58 2.86
N ASP A 245 1.65 -5.27 1.57
CA ASP A 245 0.57 -5.48 0.62
C ASP A 245 0.44 -6.97 0.27
N GLN A 246 -0.79 -7.43 0.06
CA GLN A 246 -1.10 -8.82 -0.28
C GLN A 246 -1.96 -8.88 -1.53
N GLU A 247 -1.74 -9.90 -2.36
CA GLU A 247 -2.46 -10.12 -3.60
C GLU A 247 -2.98 -11.57 -3.67
N PHE A 248 -4.23 -11.72 -4.11
CA PHE A 248 -4.87 -13.04 -4.22
C PHE A 248 -5.50 -13.19 -5.60
N ASP A 249 -5.04 -14.18 -6.36
CA ASP A 249 -5.62 -14.53 -7.65
C ASP A 249 -6.89 -15.39 -7.44
N PHE A 250 -7.95 -15.08 -8.16
CA PHE A 250 -9.18 -15.88 -8.15
C PHE A 250 -9.83 -15.91 -9.53
N SER A 251 -10.41 -17.06 -9.87
CA SER A 251 -11.02 -17.28 -11.18
C SER A 251 -12.54 -17.31 -11.09
N VAL A 252 -13.22 -16.70 -12.07
CA VAL A 252 -14.68 -16.70 -12.15
C VAL A 252 -15.13 -17.16 -13.54
N ARG A 253 -16.12 -18.06 -13.58
CA ARG A 253 -16.78 -18.44 -14.83
C ARG A 253 -18.06 -17.63 -15.00
N ILE A 254 -18.10 -16.81 -16.05
CA ILE A 254 -19.25 -16.02 -16.42
C ILE A 254 -19.98 -16.70 -17.59
N GLU A 255 -21.22 -17.12 -17.37
CA GLU A 255 -22.06 -17.78 -18.36
C GLU A 255 -22.89 -16.78 -19.17
N ASP A 256 -23.17 -17.15 -20.42
CA ASP A 256 -24.03 -16.37 -21.29
C ASP A 256 -25.51 -16.57 -20.93
N GLN A 257 -26.28 -15.48 -20.92
CA GLN A 257 -27.69 -15.45 -20.51
C GLN A 257 -28.58 -16.38 -21.35
N ASN A 258 -28.18 -16.68 -22.59
CA ASN A 258 -28.93 -17.55 -23.50
C ASN A 258 -28.67 -19.05 -23.30
N ARG A 259 -27.52 -19.44 -22.72
CA ARG A 259 -27.21 -20.87 -22.49
C ARG A 259 -27.89 -21.43 -21.25
N SER A 260 -28.05 -20.63 -20.19
CA SER A 260 -28.74 -21.03 -18.97
C SER A 260 -30.23 -21.31 -19.18
N ARG A 261 -30.90 -20.55 -20.05
CA ARG A 261 -32.31 -20.78 -20.45
C ARG A 261 -32.53 -22.07 -21.23
N LYS A 262 -31.53 -22.54 -21.98
CA LYS A 262 -31.65 -23.77 -22.79
C LYS A 262 -31.49 -25.02 -21.93
N ARG A 263 -30.55 -25.03 -20.97
CA ARG A 263 -30.39 -26.12 -20.00
C ARG A 263 -31.65 -26.38 -19.17
N ARG A 264 -32.30 -25.31 -18.66
CA ARG A 264 -33.56 -25.44 -17.91
C ARG A 264 -34.74 -26.01 -18.72
N ARG A 265 -34.67 -26.00 -20.06
CA ARG A 265 -35.72 -26.55 -20.93
C ARG A 265 -35.48 -28.00 -21.34
N ASP A 266 -34.25 -28.49 -21.22
CA ASP A 266 -33.89 -29.86 -21.58
C ASP A 266 -34.00 -30.81 -20.36
N ASP A 267 -34.16 -30.26 -19.14
CA ASP A 267 -34.35 -30.98 -17.88
C ASP A 267 -35.84 -31.05 -17.40
N ASP A 268 -36.77 -30.46 -18.17
CA ASP A 268 -38.25 -30.54 -18.00
C ASP A 268 -38.88 -31.48 -19.05
#